data_AF-A0A2S8GMF6-F1
#
_entry.id   AF-A0A2S8GMF6-F1
#
_cell.length_a   1.000
_cell.length_b   1.000
_cell.length_c   1.000
_cell.angle_alpha   90.00
_cell.angle_beta   90.00
_cell.angle_gamma   90.00
#
_symmetry.space_group_name_H-M   'P 1'
#
loop_
_entity.id
_entity.type
_entity.pdbx_description
1 polymer ?
#
loop_
_entity_poly.entity_id
_entity_poly.type
_entity_poly.pdbx_seq_one_letter_code
_entity_poly.pdbx_strand_id
1 'polypeptide(L)'
;MLWGIWISVGVFVLAAFAWVGWESMRARRRNRLKNMNQELAKQRFHLRREWLETEFMKGAAASGKPRGLRWVDCEFDDDVQYAFDEEHGLLRAFVSVTIRFEAIAGGDMEEVEAVGNLRAATGVFEYNGERWAANPRAIFNLSPNQAILHFKHRSVSID
;
A
#
# COMPACT_ATOMS: atom_id res chain seq x y z
N MET A 1 -50.42 -2.03 7.20
CA MET A 1 -49.55 -1.19 8.04
C MET A 1 -48.52 -1.99 8.85
N LEU A 2 -48.86 -3.16 9.42
CA LEU A 2 -47.92 -3.95 10.24
C LEU A 2 -46.69 -4.50 9.48
N TRP A 3 -46.82 -4.90 8.21
CA TRP A 3 -45.70 -5.41 7.40
C TRP A 3 -44.58 -4.38 7.15
N GLY A 4 -44.92 -3.09 7.03
CA GLY A 4 -43.92 -2.03 6.85
C GLY A 4 -43.07 -1.78 8.10
N ILE A 5 -43.62 -2.06 9.29
CA ILE A 5 -42.94 -1.92 10.58
C ILE A 5 -41.90 -3.05 10.78
N TRP A 6 -42.23 -4.27 10.36
CA TRP A 6 -41.28 -5.39 10.46
C TRP A 6 -40.09 -5.24 9.50
N ILE A 7 -40.31 -4.68 8.31
CA ILE A 7 -39.23 -4.39 7.35
C ILE A 7 -38.30 -3.31 7.90
N SER A 8 -38.83 -2.23 8.47
CA SER A 8 -38.00 -1.15 9.03
C SER A 8 -37.20 -1.60 10.25
N VAL A 9 -37.78 -2.43 11.13
CA VAL A 9 -37.06 -3.05 12.26
C VAL A 9 -35.95 -3.97 11.76
N GLY A 10 -36.21 -4.80 10.74
CA GLY A 10 -35.19 -5.67 10.15
C GLY A 10 -34.00 -4.90 9.57
N VAL A 11 -34.26 -3.80 8.86
CA VAL A 11 -33.20 -2.93 8.32
C VAL A 11 -32.41 -2.25 9.44
N PHE A 12 -33.08 -1.77 10.49
CA PHE A 12 -32.41 -1.16 11.64
C PHE A 12 -31.49 -2.14 12.37
N VAL A 13 -31.94 -3.37 12.56
CA VAL A 13 -31.16 -4.43 13.20
C VAL A 13 -29.93 -4.78 12.36
N LEU A 14 -30.08 -4.91 11.03
CA LEU A 14 -28.95 -5.15 10.13
C LEU A 14 -27.96 -3.98 10.13
N ALA A 15 -28.44 -2.73 10.14
CA ALA A 15 -27.58 -1.56 10.22
C ALA A 15 -26.80 -1.50 11.55
N ALA A 16 -27.46 -1.84 12.67
CA ALA A 16 -26.80 -1.92 13.98
C ALA A 16 -25.75 -3.03 14.02
N PHE A 17 -26.02 -4.21 13.47
CA PHE A 17 -25.03 -5.28 13.38
C PHE A 17 -23.85 -4.91 12.48
N ALA A 18 -24.10 -4.26 11.34
CA ALA A 18 -23.05 -3.74 10.48
C ALA A 18 -22.19 -2.69 11.21
N TRP A 19 -22.82 -1.80 11.98
CA TRP A 19 -22.13 -0.78 12.77
C TRP A 19 -21.24 -1.39 13.86
N VAL A 20 -21.78 -2.31 14.67
CA VAL A 20 -21.02 -3.00 15.72
C VAL A 20 -19.89 -3.85 15.13
N GLY A 21 -20.15 -4.53 14.01
CA GLY A 21 -19.12 -5.25 13.26
C GLY A 21 -17.99 -4.35 12.77
N TRP A 22 -18.33 -3.17 12.24
CA TRP A 22 -17.37 -2.18 11.78
C TRP A 22 -16.54 -1.57 12.92
N GLU A 23 -17.19 -1.23 14.03
CA GLU A 23 -16.55 -0.63 15.19
C GLU A 23 -15.61 -1.60 15.91
N SER A 24 -16.05 -2.86 16.10
CA SER A 24 -15.20 -3.92 16.66
C SER A 24 -14.00 -4.23 15.77
N MET A 25 -14.16 -4.19 14.44
CA MET A 25 -13.05 -4.34 13.50
C MET A 25 -12.06 -3.18 13.62
N ARG A 26 -12.53 -1.93 13.70
CA ARG A 26 -11.68 -0.75 13.92
C ARG A 26 -10.96 -0.77 15.27
N ALA A 27 -11.62 -1.23 16.33
CA ALA A 27 -11.01 -1.35 17.67
C ALA A 27 -9.89 -2.40 17.69
N ARG A 28 -10.11 -3.55 17.04
CA ARG A 28 -9.07 -4.59 16.87
C ARG A 28 -7.85 -4.08 16.11
N ARG A 29 -8.06 -3.31 15.03
CA ARG A 29 -6.98 -2.68 14.24
C ARG A 29 -6.15 -1.70 15.10
N ARG A 30 -6.82 -0.84 15.88
CA ARG A 30 -6.13 0.11 16.78
C ARG A 30 -5.33 -0.58 17.89
N ASN A 31 -5.88 -1.64 18.51
CA ASN A 31 -5.16 -2.37 19.55
C ASN A 31 -3.95 -3.14 19.00
N ARG A 32 -4.02 -3.60 17.75
CA ARG A 32 -2.88 -4.25 17.08
C ARG A 32 -1.68 -3.30 16.99
N LEU A 33 -1.91 -2.05 16.58
CA LEU A 33 -0.85 -1.04 16.53
C LEU A 33 -0.21 -0.79 17.89
N LYS A 34 -1.02 -0.58 18.93
CA LYS A 34 -0.52 -0.28 20.28
C LYS A 34 0.39 -1.37 20.85
N ASN A 35 0.13 -2.63 20.49
CA ASN A 35 0.88 -3.77 20.99
C ASN A 35 1.99 -4.23 20.03
N MET A 36 2.19 -3.52 18.92
CA MET A 36 3.17 -3.89 17.92
C MET A 36 4.56 -3.44 18.35
N ASN A 37 5.50 -4.38 18.45
CA ASN A 37 6.91 -4.05 18.65
C ASN A 37 7.50 -3.51 17.34
N GLN A 38 7.57 -2.20 17.22
CA GLN A 38 8.03 -1.48 16.02
C GLN A 38 9.47 -1.87 15.65
N GLU A 39 10.36 -1.94 16.64
CA GLU A 39 11.78 -2.27 16.40
C GLU A 39 11.95 -3.68 15.84
N LEU A 40 11.19 -4.65 16.39
CA LEU A 40 11.18 -6.00 15.85
C LEU A 40 10.59 -6.05 14.44
N ALA A 41 9.57 -5.25 14.15
CA ALA A 41 8.99 -5.15 12.81
C ALA A 41 9.99 -4.57 11.80
N LYS A 42 10.70 -3.50 12.16
CA LYS A 42 11.77 -2.88 11.34
C LYS A 42 12.91 -3.88 11.10
N GLN A 43 13.38 -4.59 12.12
CA GLN A 43 14.39 -5.64 11.96
C GLN A 43 13.93 -6.75 10.98
N ARG A 44 12.68 -7.20 11.12
CA ARG A 44 12.08 -8.19 10.21
C ARG A 44 11.97 -7.70 8.77
N PHE A 45 11.78 -6.39 8.57
CA PHE A 45 11.79 -5.80 7.24
C PHE A 45 13.17 -5.96 6.61
N HIS A 46 14.22 -5.50 7.30
CA HIS A 46 15.59 -5.59 6.79
C HIS A 46 16.03 -7.04 6.52
N LEU A 47 15.65 -7.99 7.38
CA LEU A 47 15.94 -9.41 7.18
C LEU A 47 15.30 -10.02 5.92
N ARG A 48 14.19 -9.45 5.44
CA ARG A 48 13.43 -9.96 4.27
C ARG A 48 13.42 -9.00 3.09
N ARG A 49 14.24 -7.95 3.14
CA ARG A 49 14.18 -6.83 2.21
C ARG A 49 14.25 -7.27 0.74
N GLU A 50 15.29 -8.02 0.38
CA GLU A 50 15.50 -8.50 -1.00
C GLU A 50 14.33 -9.35 -1.51
N TRP A 51 13.74 -10.17 -0.63
CA TRP A 51 12.57 -10.99 -0.97
C TRP A 51 11.32 -10.12 -1.21
N LEU A 52 11.12 -9.09 -0.38
CA LEU A 52 10.02 -8.13 -0.53
C LEU A 52 10.17 -7.31 -1.81
N GLU A 53 11.38 -6.85 -2.13
CA GLU A 53 11.69 -6.13 -3.38
C GLU A 53 11.41 -7.01 -4.61
N THR A 54 11.74 -8.30 -4.54
CA THR A 54 11.39 -9.28 -5.57
C THR A 54 9.87 -9.45 -5.69
N GLU A 55 9.15 -9.56 -4.57
CA GLU A 55 7.68 -9.65 -4.55
C GLU A 55 7.04 -8.40 -5.16
N PHE A 56 7.58 -7.22 -4.85
CA PHE A 56 7.18 -5.94 -5.41
C PHE A 56 7.32 -5.94 -6.93
N MET A 57 8.51 -6.25 -7.45
CA MET A 57 8.78 -6.20 -8.90
C MET A 57 7.87 -7.17 -9.66
N LYS A 58 7.71 -8.40 -9.15
CA LYS A 58 6.81 -9.40 -9.74
C LYS A 58 5.36 -8.92 -9.76
N GLY A 59 4.88 -8.39 -8.64
CA GLY A 59 3.52 -7.87 -8.51
C GLY A 59 3.27 -6.65 -9.39
N ALA A 60 4.23 -5.72 -9.45
CA ALA A 60 4.14 -4.52 -10.27
C ALA A 60 4.15 -4.84 -11.77
N ALA A 61 5.05 -5.72 -12.22
CA ALA A 61 5.09 -6.17 -13.61
C ALA A 61 3.79 -6.89 -14.02
N ALA A 62 3.23 -7.72 -13.14
CA ALA A 62 1.96 -8.41 -13.38
C ALA A 62 0.75 -7.46 -13.40
N SER A 63 0.86 -6.27 -12.82
CA SER A 63 -0.27 -5.31 -12.74
C SER A 63 -0.63 -4.66 -14.08
N GLY A 64 0.29 -4.65 -15.06
CA GLY A 64 0.10 -4.03 -16.37
C GLY A 64 -0.09 -2.50 -16.35
N LYS A 65 0.31 -1.84 -15.25
CA LYS A 65 0.23 -0.38 -15.09
C LYS A 65 1.63 0.22 -14.97
N PRO A 66 1.97 1.32 -15.65
CA PRO A 66 1.13 2.11 -16.55
C PRO A 66 0.78 1.37 -17.86
N ARG A 67 -0.36 1.70 -18.47
CA ARG A 67 -0.80 1.05 -19.73
C ARG A 67 0.20 1.34 -20.86
N GLY A 68 0.41 0.36 -21.74
CA GLY A 68 1.33 0.48 -22.87
C GLY A 68 2.81 0.38 -22.51
N LEU A 69 3.14 0.23 -21.22
CA LEU A 69 4.49 0.10 -20.71
C LEU A 69 4.70 -1.22 -19.99
N ARG A 70 5.88 -1.80 -20.18
CA ARG A 70 6.35 -2.99 -19.48
C ARG A 70 7.37 -2.58 -18.44
N TRP A 71 7.21 -3.09 -17.22
CA TRP A 71 8.23 -3.00 -16.18
C TRP A 71 9.39 -3.90 -16.57
N VAL A 72 10.59 -3.34 -16.62
CA VAL A 72 11.79 -4.10 -16.99
C VAL A 72 12.65 -4.34 -15.77
N ASP A 73 12.86 -3.30 -14.98
CA ASP A 73 13.74 -3.34 -13.83
C ASP A 73 13.36 -2.26 -12.81
N CYS A 74 13.81 -2.44 -11.58
CA CYS A 74 13.69 -1.42 -10.53
C CYS A 74 14.88 -1.47 -9.57
N GLU A 75 15.39 -0.29 -9.23
CA GLU A 75 16.47 -0.11 -8.27
C GLU A 75 15.88 0.54 -7.01
N PHE A 76 16.10 -0.10 -5.86
CA PHE A 76 15.65 0.40 -4.56
C PHE A 76 16.79 1.11 -3.85
N ASP A 77 16.48 2.27 -3.28
CA ASP A 77 17.40 3.02 -2.43
C ASP A 77 17.49 2.37 -1.04
N ASP A 78 18.64 2.45 -0.37
CA ASP A 78 18.87 1.81 0.92
C ASP A 78 18.03 2.41 2.05
N ASP A 79 17.69 3.70 1.96
CA ASP A 79 16.93 4.41 2.98
C ASP A 79 15.45 3.98 3.03
N VAL A 80 14.97 3.74 4.25
CA VAL A 80 13.59 3.30 4.52
C VAL A 80 12.91 4.28 5.46
N GLN A 81 11.77 4.81 5.04
CA GLN A 81 10.93 5.67 5.87
C GLN A 81 9.74 4.88 6.39
N TYR A 82 9.48 4.94 7.69
CA TYR A 82 8.40 4.21 8.33
C TYR A 82 7.25 5.14 8.70
N ALA A 83 6.02 4.65 8.58
CA ALA A 83 4.85 5.39 9.05
C ALA A 83 3.69 4.47 9.44
N PHE A 84 2.91 4.87 10.43
CA PHE A 84 1.72 4.12 10.87
C PHE A 84 0.49 4.55 10.12
N ASP A 85 -0.22 3.61 9.50
CA ASP A 85 -1.58 3.83 9.02
C ASP A 85 -2.57 3.48 10.14
N GLU A 86 -3.16 4.50 10.78
CA GLU A 86 -4.10 4.32 11.89
C GLU A 86 -5.48 3.83 11.43
N GLU A 87 -5.89 4.12 10.19
CA GLU A 87 -7.15 3.68 9.59
C GLU A 87 -7.16 2.15 9.40
N HIS A 88 -6.05 1.62 8.90
CA HIS A 88 -5.88 0.20 8.62
C HIS A 88 -5.22 -0.56 9.76
N GLY A 89 -4.57 0.12 10.69
CA GLY A 89 -3.87 -0.50 11.81
C GLY A 89 -2.57 -1.19 11.39
N LEU A 90 -1.82 -0.59 10.46
CA LEU A 90 -0.64 -1.18 9.82
C LEU A 90 0.60 -0.30 10.02
N LEU A 91 1.78 -0.90 10.08
CA LEU A 91 3.04 -0.18 9.89
C LEU A 91 3.43 -0.31 8.41
N ARG A 92 3.76 0.81 7.78
CA ARG A 92 4.24 0.85 6.40
C ARG A 92 5.70 1.23 6.34
N ALA A 93 6.41 0.65 5.38
CA ALA A 93 7.75 1.04 4.98
C ALA A 93 7.66 1.64 3.57
N PHE A 94 8.25 2.81 3.39
CA PHE A 94 8.31 3.56 2.14
C PHE A 94 9.77 3.61 1.70
N VAL A 95 10.03 3.17 0.48
CA VAL A 95 11.39 3.07 -0.08
C VAL A 95 11.41 3.78 -1.42
N SER A 96 12.42 4.62 -1.65
CA SER A 96 12.60 5.25 -2.97
C SER A 96 12.91 4.16 -3.99
N VAL A 97 12.26 4.21 -5.15
CA VAL A 97 12.50 3.25 -6.22
C VAL A 97 12.65 3.98 -7.55
N THR A 98 13.67 3.60 -8.31
CA THR A 98 13.90 4.04 -9.67
C THR A 98 13.48 2.92 -10.61
N ILE A 99 12.46 3.16 -11.43
CA ILE A 99 11.85 2.13 -12.28
C ILE A 99 12.24 2.36 -13.73
N ARG A 100 12.62 1.28 -14.42
CA ARG A 100 12.85 1.27 -15.87
C ARG A 100 11.65 0.67 -16.58
N PHE A 101 11.14 1.42 -17.57
CA PHE A 101 10.07 0.98 -18.45
C PHE A 101 10.57 0.76 -19.87
N GLU A 102 9.84 -0.08 -20.59
CA GLU A 102 9.93 -0.19 -22.05
C GLU A 102 8.53 -0.11 -22.65
N ALA A 103 8.43 0.43 -23.87
CA ALA A 103 7.18 0.39 -24.63
C ALA A 103 6.85 -1.06 -24.98
N ILE A 104 5.56 -1.40 -24.93
CA ILE A 104 5.08 -2.68 -25.47
C ILE A 104 5.05 -2.57 -26.99
N ALA A 105 5.65 -3.55 -27.68
CA ALA A 105 5.72 -3.56 -29.14
C ALA A 105 4.32 -3.56 -29.78
N GLY A 106 4.11 -2.75 -30.82
CA GLY A 106 2.83 -2.49 -31.48
C GLY A 106 1.85 -1.65 -30.67
N GLY A 107 2.30 -0.99 -29.59
CA GLY A 107 1.46 -0.14 -28.74
C GLY A 107 1.64 1.37 -29.01
N ASP A 108 0.68 2.18 -28.55
CA ASP A 108 0.64 3.64 -28.75
C ASP A 108 1.82 4.43 -28.12
N MET A 109 2.77 3.75 -27.47
CA MET A 109 3.85 4.34 -26.68
C MET A 109 5.25 4.13 -27.30
N GLU A 110 5.37 3.47 -28.46
CA GLU A 110 6.68 3.19 -29.09
C GLU A 110 7.45 4.46 -29.51
N GLU A 111 6.74 5.49 -29.97
CA GLU A 111 7.36 6.73 -30.47
C GLU A 111 7.59 7.78 -29.37
N VAL A 112 7.22 7.48 -28.13
CA VAL A 112 7.36 8.43 -27.02
C VAL A 112 8.75 8.28 -26.40
N GLU A 113 9.66 9.18 -26.75
CA GLU A 113 11.06 9.21 -26.26
C GLU A 113 11.17 9.11 -24.72
N ALA A 114 10.19 9.65 -24.00
CA ALA A 114 10.14 9.63 -22.54
C ALA A 114 9.88 8.24 -21.92
N VAL A 115 9.61 7.20 -22.72
CA VAL A 115 9.31 5.85 -22.25
C VAL A 115 10.56 5.09 -21.81
N GLY A 116 11.70 5.33 -22.45
CA GLY A 116 12.99 4.76 -22.03
C GLY A 116 13.60 5.41 -20.79
N ASN A 117 12.98 6.48 -20.27
CA ASN A 117 13.50 7.22 -19.13
C ASN A 117 13.19 6.52 -17.81
N LEU A 118 14.20 6.46 -16.94
CA LEU A 118 14.05 6.05 -15.54
C LEU A 118 13.01 6.95 -14.85
N ARG A 119 12.13 6.34 -14.05
CA ARG A 119 11.08 7.03 -13.30
C ARG A 119 11.31 6.88 -11.81
N ALA A 120 11.40 8.00 -11.12
CA ALA A 120 11.38 8.03 -9.67
C ALA A 120 9.97 7.73 -9.16
N ALA A 121 9.88 6.85 -8.17
CA ALA A 121 8.66 6.51 -7.47
C ALA A 121 8.98 6.12 -6.03
N THR A 122 7.93 5.81 -5.27
CA THR A 122 8.02 5.21 -3.93
C THR A 122 7.35 3.85 -3.92
N GLY A 123 8.10 2.83 -3.53
CA GLY A 123 7.59 1.50 -3.20
C GLY A 123 7.03 1.47 -1.78
N VAL A 124 5.95 0.71 -1.57
CA VAL A 124 5.28 0.61 -0.26
C VAL A 124 5.22 -0.84 0.17
N PHE A 125 5.61 -1.10 1.41
CA PHE A 125 5.49 -2.41 2.04
C PHE A 125 4.64 -2.28 3.29
N GLU A 126 3.81 -3.28 3.56
CA GLU A 126 2.85 -3.23 4.65
C GLU A 126 3.09 -4.35 5.64
N TYR A 127 3.14 -4.00 6.93
CA TYR A 127 3.25 -4.93 8.03
C TYR A 127 1.91 -5.08 8.73
N ASN A 128 1.39 -6.31 8.72
CA ASN A 128 0.09 -6.62 9.30
C ASN A 128 0.15 -7.08 10.76
N GLY A 129 1.30 -6.97 11.42
CA GLY A 129 1.54 -7.49 12.78
C GLY A 129 2.18 -8.89 12.82
N GLU A 130 2.21 -9.60 11.70
CA GLU A 130 2.86 -10.92 11.58
C GLU A 130 3.93 -10.90 10.50
N ARG A 131 3.58 -10.48 9.29
CA ARG A 131 4.45 -10.48 8.12
C ARG A 131 4.44 -9.14 7.39
N TRP A 132 5.55 -8.88 6.72
CA TRP A 132 5.64 -7.86 5.67
C TRP A 132 5.12 -8.44 4.36
N ALA A 133 4.49 -7.59 3.55
CA ALA A 133 4.08 -7.88 2.19
C ALA A 133 4.35 -6.67 1.30
N ALA A 134 4.72 -6.91 0.05
CA ALA A 134 4.89 -5.85 -0.93
C ALA A 134 3.54 -5.37 -1.48
N ASN A 135 3.36 -4.04 -1.57
CA ASN A 135 2.25 -3.47 -2.33
C ASN A 135 2.68 -3.37 -3.80
N PRO A 136 1.99 -4.02 -4.74
CA PRO A 136 2.40 -4.04 -6.15
C PRO A 136 2.23 -2.69 -6.87
N ARG A 137 1.75 -1.65 -6.18
CA ARG A 137 1.59 -0.31 -6.75
C ARG A 137 2.69 0.62 -6.24
N ALA A 138 3.45 1.20 -7.17
CA ALA A 138 4.32 2.33 -6.88
C ALA A 138 3.54 3.64 -6.83
N ILE A 139 4.00 4.57 -6.00
CA ILE A 139 3.56 5.96 -5.99
C ILE A 139 4.53 6.76 -6.84
N PHE A 140 4.15 7.10 -8.06
CA PHE A 140 5.00 7.83 -9.00
C PHE A 140 5.16 9.30 -8.61
N ASN A 141 6.32 9.88 -8.95
CA ASN A 141 6.62 11.31 -8.81
C ASN A 141 6.61 11.86 -7.38
N LEU A 142 6.58 11.00 -6.36
CA LEU A 142 6.72 11.38 -4.95
C LEU A 142 7.87 10.60 -4.32
N SER A 143 8.68 11.29 -3.52
CA SER A 143 9.64 10.64 -2.61
C SER A 143 8.94 10.02 -1.40
N PRO A 144 9.59 9.13 -0.62
CA PRO A 144 8.98 8.51 0.56
C PRO A 144 8.36 9.51 1.53
N ASN A 145 9.07 10.60 1.87
CA ASN A 145 8.56 11.63 2.76
C ASN A 145 7.36 12.39 2.15
N GLN A 146 7.41 12.70 0.85
CA GLN A 146 6.29 13.35 0.18
C GLN A 146 5.08 12.43 0.07
N ALA A 147 5.29 11.13 -0.17
CA ALA A 147 4.24 10.12 -0.19
C ALA A 147 3.56 10.03 1.18
N ILE A 148 4.34 9.93 2.26
CA ILE A 148 3.81 9.94 3.64
C ILE A 148 2.97 11.20 3.90
N LEU A 149 3.49 12.39 3.53
CA LEU A 149 2.77 13.65 3.69
C LEU A 149 1.49 13.71 2.84
N HIS A 150 1.53 13.24 1.59
CA HIS A 150 0.38 13.21 0.69
C HIS A 150 -0.74 12.31 1.24
N PHE A 151 -0.38 11.18 1.87
CA PHE A 151 -1.33 10.28 2.52
C PHE A 151 -1.63 10.64 3.99
N LYS A 152 -0.96 11.65 4.56
CA LYS A 152 -1.14 12.10 5.95
C LYS A 152 -2.58 12.56 6.24
N HIS A 153 -3.30 13.03 5.23
CA HIS A 153 -4.72 13.39 5.36
C HIS A 153 -5.64 12.17 5.60
N ARG A 154 -5.09 10.95 5.53
CA ARG A 154 -5.76 9.66 5.68
C ARG A 154 -5.15 8.84 6.83
N SER A 155 -4.65 9.50 7.89
CA SER A 155 -4.18 8.90 9.15
C SER A 155 -2.82 8.18 9.09
N VAL A 156 -1.81 8.88 8.57
CA VAL A 156 -0.42 8.40 8.60
C VAL A 156 0.43 9.21 9.58
N SER A 157 0.94 8.62 10.67
CA SER A 157 1.89 9.27 11.58
C SER A 157 3.33 8.85 11.26
N ILE A 158 4.23 9.84 11.23
CA ILE A 158 5.68 9.62 11.08
C ILE A 158 6.19 9.08 12.41
N ASP A 159 6.98 8.01 12.38
CA ASP A 159 7.68 7.47 13.56
C ASP A 159 8.86 8.38 13.97
#